data_AF-A0AAU7CNB5-F1
#
_entry.id   AF-A0AAU7CNB5-F1
#
_cell.length_a   1.000
_cell.length_b   1.000
_cell.length_c   1.000
_cell.angle_alpha   90.00
_cell.angle_beta   90.00
_cell.angle_gamma   90.00
#
_symmetry.space_group_name_H-M   'P 1'
#
loop_
_entity.id
_entity.type
_entity.pdbx_description
1 polymer ?
#
loop_
_entity_poly.entity_id
_entity_poly.type
_entity_poly.pdbx_seq_one_letter_code
_entity_poly.pdbx_strand_id
1 'polypeptide(L)'
;MSTRFFCWKGLQVGVERSRQVLRLEMEPRASWHEIRLGAAGRRPREGEVQLIELDVEEQFEAPLYPSIANLPDELPFVSAAVLAQKAKAVDDGIVATLEFLLDEGTMTFRGRSALLAGLQGQLQGEWDRSSDDTRLAEGLGLLSAVRSLVGDNDPADPITWPTPLRLWRNQYLRDFRKRQEVDVPLGVYSWSQRLTGLYQQSKSLQEPLSEDVAFLLRQALEADEPLRTAYKTHLALLALTNPLVRPHLLSGSATTGAPQPAPAFFPASKSREGQLVERLVGDQPVPAGFDLIGELIARVADGRLSLVPTEESGWYDHILHALEPLLVPEQVPEATRLELADDYRADLQQLFRSLLGMTRESHVKQVEMAAAGGCPFVISPHLTLEPLAEHYRRRAESYRFVSERLVTLLGENVLLSWNRATPAGETGVPLLDEIHMMEQLFAGASAIVQDELGIVPELERGDERWLTAAKARTRSWIASHRDDPDLSEDVRMMVPLFKDVERDEFHVLAVVGYEQRNLKVSFVDRPEVTVRDSQGRRVEPDIQWSDATYPLARPVTLTCRTKQLLDRDQFRELCDREKTMAAIRAALESQQA
;
A
#
# COMPACT_ATOMS: atom_id res chain seq x y z
N MET A 1 -19.36 -22.84 15.96
CA MET A 1 -18.80 -24.04 16.62
C MET A 1 -17.42 -24.28 16.01
N SER A 2 -16.42 -24.57 16.83
CA SER A 2 -15.00 -24.70 16.45
C SER A 2 -14.63 -26.07 15.87
N THR A 3 -15.45 -27.09 16.10
CA THR A 3 -15.23 -28.47 15.66
C THR A 3 -15.36 -28.62 14.13
N ARG A 4 -14.26 -28.96 13.43
CA ARG A 4 -14.34 -29.41 12.01
C ARG A 4 -14.56 -30.92 11.97
N PHE A 5 -15.38 -31.40 11.03
CA PHE A 5 -15.65 -32.82 10.82
C PHE A 5 -15.25 -33.28 9.42
N PHE A 6 -14.67 -34.48 9.30
CA PHE A 6 -14.35 -35.12 8.03
C PHE A 6 -14.43 -36.66 8.14
N CYS A 7 -14.38 -37.34 6.99
CA CYS A 7 -14.37 -38.81 6.93
C CYS A 7 -12.98 -39.33 6.55
N TRP A 8 -12.43 -40.26 7.33
CA TRP A 8 -11.16 -40.94 7.03
C TRP A 8 -11.37 -42.45 7.13
N LYS A 9 -11.19 -43.16 6.01
CA LYS A 9 -11.36 -44.64 5.92
C LYS A 9 -12.71 -45.16 6.47
N GLY A 10 -13.77 -44.36 6.37
CA GLY A 10 -15.11 -44.69 6.89
C GLY A 10 -15.32 -44.35 8.38
N LEU A 11 -14.32 -43.76 9.05
CA LEU A 11 -14.43 -43.20 10.38
C LEU A 11 -14.80 -41.71 10.31
N GLN A 12 -15.72 -41.25 11.16
CA GLN A 12 -16.00 -39.83 11.34
C GLN A 12 -14.98 -39.24 12.31
N VAL A 13 -14.14 -38.32 11.83
CA VAL A 13 -13.21 -37.53 12.64
C VAL A 13 -13.85 -36.19 12.96
N GLY A 14 -13.83 -35.79 14.23
CA GLY A 14 -14.07 -34.42 14.68
C GLY A 14 -12.82 -33.85 15.35
N VAL A 15 -12.42 -32.63 14.98
CA VAL A 15 -11.24 -31.92 15.52
C VAL A 15 -11.69 -30.62 16.17
N GLU A 16 -11.55 -30.55 17.49
CA GLU A 16 -11.97 -29.45 18.34
C GLU A 16 -10.81 -28.45 18.55
N ARG A 17 -10.86 -27.34 17.82
CA ARG A 17 -9.76 -26.36 17.71
C ARG A 17 -9.75 -25.30 18.82
N SER A 18 -10.81 -25.20 19.63
CA SER A 18 -10.97 -24.16 20.68
C SER A 18 -9.92 -24.21 21.81
N ARG A 19 -9.03 -25.21 21.83
CA ARG A 19 -7.89 -25.36 22.75
C ARG A 19 -6.52 -25.35 22.09
N GLN A 20 -6.43 -25.29 20.76
CA GLN A 20 -5.12 -25.33 20.11
C GLN A 20 -4.34 -24.03 20.34
N VAL A 21 -3.02 -24.13 20.30
CA VAL A 21 -2.05 -23.02 20.21
C VAL A 21 -1.01 -23.44 19.19
N LEU A 22 -0.72 -22.56 18.22
CA LEU A 22 0.23 -22.82 17.14
C LEU A 22 1.54 -22.06 17.39
N ARG A 23 2.69 -22.69 17.16
CA ARG A 23 4.00 -22.01 17.16
C ARG A 23 4.45 -21.75 15.73
N LEU A 24 4.93 -20.52 15.49
CA LEU A 24 5.33 -20.01 14.18
C LEU A 24 6.82 -19.65 14.19
N GLU A 25 7.56 -20.25 13.27
CA GLU A 25 9.02 -20.11 13.10
C GLU A 25 9.33 -19.94 11.60
N MET A 26 10.41 -19.25 11.25
CA MET A 26 10.88 -19.17 9.87
C MET A 26 11.96 -20.22 9.63
N GLU A 27 11.90 -20.94 8.51
CA GLU A 27 13.01 -21.84 8.17
C GLU A 27 14.28 -20.99 7.91
N PRO A 28 15.45 -21.37 8.47
CA PRO A 28 16.70 -20.66 8.23
C PRO A 28 17.06 -20.64 6.73
N ARG A 29 17.73 -19.57 6.27
CA ARG A 29 18.24 -19.45 4.88
C ARG A 29 19.40 -20.40 4.54
N ALA A 30 19.53 -21.53 5.24
CA ALA A 30 20.66 -22.45 5.13
C ALA A 30 20.56 -23.34 3.88
N SER A 31 21.25 -22.93 2.80
CA SER A 31 21.42 -23.72 1.58
C SER A 31 22.42 -24.87 1.80
N TRP A 32 21.95 -25.99 2.34
CA TRP A 32 22.72 -27.24 2.46
C TRP A 32 23.04 -27.84 1.08
N HIS A 33 24.11 -27.35 0.45
CA HIS A 33 24.65 -27.95 -0.76
C HIS A 33 25.38 -29.26 -0.43
N GLU A 34 24.69 -30.40 -0.59
CA GLU A 34 25.33 -31.72 -0.53
C GLU A 34 26.24 -31.92 -1.77
N ILE A 35 27.45 -31.35 -1.73
CA ILE A 35 28.44 -31.47 -2.83
C ILE A 35 28.99 -32.90 -2.86
N ARG A 36 28.24 -33.79 -3.53
CA ARG A 36 28.70 -35.14 -3.87
C ARG A 36 29.83 -35.05 -4.89
N LEU A 37 31.07 -34.94 -4.41
CA LEU A 37 32.30 -35.00 -5.19
C LEU A 37 32.42 -36.37 -5.88
N GLY A 38 31.85 -36.48 -7.08
CA GLY A 38 31.99 -37.61 -7.97
C GLY A 38 33.44 -37.78 -8.41
N ALA A 39 34.20 -38.62 -7.68
CA ALA A 39 35.63 -38.82 -7.86
C ALA A 39 35.96 -39.43 -9.25
N ALA A 40 36.18 -38.55 -10.23
CA ALA A 40 36.49 -38.92 -11.61
C ALA A 40 37.81 -39.71 -11.68
N GLY A 41 37.72 -41.03 -11.90
CA GLY A 41 38.85 -41.86 -12.33
C GLY A 41 39.21 -43.08 -11.46
N ARG A 42 38.57 -43.30 -10.31
CA ARG A 42 38.77 -44.54 -9.51
C ARG A 42 37.45 -45.10 -8.97
N ARG A 43 37.26 -46.42 -9.11
CA ARG A 43 36.19 -47.14 -8.39
C ARG A 43 36.44 -47.01 -6.88
N PRO A 44 35.46 -46.57 -6.07
CA PRO A 44 35.52 -46.71 -4.63
C PRO A 44 35.64 -48.18 -4.23
N ARG A 45 36.20 -48.45 -3.05
CA ARG A 45 35.89 -49.68 -2.32
C ARG A 45 34.57 -49.47 -1.58
N GLU A 46 33.81 -50.54 -1.40
CA GLU A 46 32.65 -50.52 -0.50
C GLU A 46 33.12 -50.21 0.93
N GLY A 47 32.54 -49.18 1.56
CA GLY A 47 32.76 -48.86 2.98
C GLY A 47 33.10 -47.40 3.30
N GLU A 48 33.78 -46.67 2.42
CA GLU A 48 34.26 -45.30 2.72
C GLU A 48 33.80 -44.27 1.68
N VAL A 49 32.71 -43.57 2.00
CA VAL A 49 32.45 -42.21 1.49
C VAL A 49 32.83 -41.26 2.61
N GLN A 50 33.92 -40.51 2.46
CA GLN A 50 34.17 -39.37 3.33
C GLN A 50 33.21 -38.25 2.94
N LEU A 51 32.18 -38.03 3.77
CA LEU A 51 31.50 -36.74 3.79
C LEU A 51 32.54 -35.71 4.26
N ILE A 52 32.84 -34.74 3.41
CA ILE A 52 33.58 -33.55 3.80
C ILE A 52 32.53 -32.44 3.92
N GLU A 53 31.97 -32.30 5.12
CA GLU A 53 31.15 -31.17 5.49
C GLU A 53 32.07 -29.93 5.51
N LEU A 54 31.88 -29.07 4.51
CA LEU A 54 32.56 -27.79 4.38
C LEU A 54 31.56 -26.71 4.77
N ASP A 55 31.68 -26.22 6.01
CA ASP A 55 31.00 -25.01 6.48
C ASP A 55 31.56 -23.79 5.73
N VAL A 56 31.09 -23.61 4.50
CA VAL A 56 31.23 -22.35 3.77
C VAL A 56 30.00 -21.52 4.08
N GLU A 57 30.15 -20.58 5.01
CA GLU A 57 29.13 -19.57 5.32
C GLU A 57 29.06 -18.50 4.20
N GLU A 58 28.80 -18.96 2.96
CA GLU A 58 28.59 -18.10 1.81
C GLU A 58 27.20 -17.46 1.94
N GLN A 59 27.15 -16.14 2.06
CA GLN A 59 25.89 -15.40 2.27
C GLN A 59 25.08 -15.36 0.96
N PHE A 60 24.38 -16.46 0.69
CA PHE A 60 23.51 -16.62 -0.48
C PHE A 60 22.29 -15.70 -0.35
N GLU A 61 22.28 -14.59 -1.10
CA GLU A 61 21.08 -13.79 -1.28
C GLU A 61 20.05 -14.57 -2.13
N ALA A 62 18.80 -14.60 -1.68
CA ALA A 62 17.73 -15.27 -2.40
C ALA A 62 17.46 -14.58 -3.75
N PRO A 63 17.09 -15.33 -4.81
CA PRO A 63 16.72 -14.75 -6.09
C PRO A 63 15.54 -13.79 -5.93
N LEU A 64 15.67 -12.59 -6.47
CA LEU A 64 14.65 -11.55 -6.45
C LEU A 64 13.73 -11.64 -7.67
N TYR A 65 12.44 -11.72 -7.43
CA TYR A 65 11.41 -11.86 -8.47
C TYR A 65 10.61 -10.58 -8.67
N PRO A 66 10.35 -10.15 -9.93
CA PRO A 66 9.70 -8.88 -10.20
C PRO A 66 8.20 -8.88 -9.89
N SER A 67 7.54 -10.02 -9.81
CA SER A 67 6.16 -10.15 -9.31
C SER A 67 5.91 -11.53 -8.72
N ILE A 68 4.71 -11.69 -8.16
CA ILE A 68 4.02 -12.95 -7.87
C ILE A 68 4.34 -14.04 -8.87
N ALA A 69 3.95 -13.77 -10.12
CA ALA A 69 3.70 -14.78 -11.14
C ALA A 69 5.02 -15.30 -11.73
N ASN A 70 6.14 -14.83 -11.19
CA ASN A 70 7.49 -15.17 -11.60
C ASN A 70 8.22 -15.99 -10.55
N LEU A 71 7.71 -16.09 -9.31
CA LEU A 71 8.21 -17.04 -8.31
C LEU A 71 7.93 -18.49 -8.75
N PRO A 72 8.74 -19.48 -8.33
CA PRO A 72 8.96 -20.70 -9.10
C PRO A 72 7.82 -21.71 -9.44
N ASP A 73 6.76 -21.89 -8.64
CA ASP A 73 5.74 -22.96 -8.86
C ASP A 73 4.28 -22.58 -8.44
N GLU A 74 3.70 -23.01 -7.30
CA GLU A 74 2.24 -22.86 -6.92
C GLU A 74 1.94 -21.97 -5.65
N LEU A 75 0.72 -21.66 -5.17
CA LEU A 75 0.50 -21.29 -3.74
C LEU A 75 -0.91 -21.74 -3.26
N PRO A 76 -1.06 -22.85 -2.53
CA PRO A 76 -2.33 -23.20 -1.89
C PRO A 76 -2.57 -22.41 -0.59
N PHE A 77 -1.48 -22.03 0.09
CA PHE A 77 -1.46 -21.17 1.28
C PHE A 77 -1.40 -19.71 0.86
N VAL A 78 -1.98 -18.81 1.67
CA VAL A 78 -2.08 -17.38 1.35
C VAL A 78 -1.43 -16.52 2.44
N SER A 79 -0.15 -16.17 2.22
CA SER A 79 0.61 -15.21 3.05
C SER A 79 -0.05 -13.82 3.11
N ALA A 80 0.17 -13.02 4.17
CA ALA A 80 -0.46 -11.70 4.28
C ALA A 80 0.00 -10.75 3.17
N ALA A 81 1.24 -10.93 2.69
CA ALA A 81 1.74 -10.31 1.48
C ALA A 81 0.72 -10.44 0.33
N VAL A 82 0.08 -11.61 0.12
CA VAL A 82 -0.96 -11.91 -0.91
C VAL A 82 -2.05 -10.86 -1.01
N LEU A 83 -2.60 -10.48 0.13
CA LEU A 83 -3.76 -9.61 0.16
C LEU A 83 -3.33 -8.15 -0.01
N ALA A 84 -2.05 -7.82 0.24
CA ALA A 84 -1.52 -6.46 0.15
C ALA A 84 -1.38 -5.89 -1.27
N GLN A 85 -1.17 -6.68 -2.34
CA GLN A 85 -1.30 -6.15 -3.73
C GLN A 85 -2.68 -6.29 -4.31
N LYS A 86 -3.47 -7.29 -3.89
CA LYS A 86 -4.87 -7.23 -4.28
C LYS A 86 -5.50 -5.96 -3.69
N ALA A 87 -5.05 -5.55 -2.51
CA ALA A 87 -5.24 -4.20 -2.00
C ALA A 87 -4.54 -3.12 -2.84
N LYS A 88 -3.23 -3.21 -3.15
CA LYS A 88 -2.52 -2.26 -4.05
C LYS A 88 -3.39 -1.86 -5.22
N ALA A 89 -3.67 -2.82 -6.10
CA ALA A 89 -4.03 -2.49 -7.47
C ALA A 89 -5.43 -1.87 -7.50
N VAL A 90 -6.26 -2.26 -6.52
CA VAL A 90 -7.52 -1.60 -6.23
C VAL A 90 -7.31 -0.22 -5.59
N ASP A 91 -6.46 -0.07 -4.58
CA ASP A 91 -6.19 1.21 -3.89
C ASP A 91 -5.59 2.27 -4.83
N ASP A 92 -4.51 1.92 -5.54
CA ASP A 92 -3.90 2.71 -6.62
C ASP A 92 -4.95 3.07 -7.69
N GLY A 93 -5.71 2.09 -8.17
CA GLY A 93 -6.69 2.32 -9.23
C GLY A 93 -7.89 3.17 -8.78
N ILE A 94 -8.29 3.10 -7.50
CA ILE A 94 -9.24 4.01 -6.88
C ILE A 94 -8.68 5.44 -6.92
N VAL A 95 -7.43 5.66 -6.52
CA VAL A 95 -6.79 6.99 -6.57
C VAL A 95 -6.71 7.51 -8.01
N ALA A 96 -6.34 6.66 -8.98
CA ALA A 96 -6.29 7.04 -10.39
C ALA A 96 -7.67 7.42 -10.96
N THR A 97 -8.72 6.62 -10.70
CA THR A 97 -10.10 6.96 -11.09
C THR A 97 -10.58 8.25 -10.40
N LEU A 98 -10.26 8.45 -9.12
CA LEU A 98 -10.63 9.65 -8.40
C LEU A 98 -9.93 10.91 -8.94
N GLU A 99 -8.68 10.83 -9.42
CA GLU A 99 -8.02 11.96 -10.08
C GLU A 99 -8.69 12.34 -11.41
N PHE A 100 -9.09 11.36 -12.24
CA PHE A 100 -9.85 11.63 -13.48
C PHE A 100 -11.24 12.22 -13.18
N LEU A 101 -11.97 11.63 -12.23
CA LEU A 101 -13.29 12.08 -11.78
C LEU A 101 -13.21 13.47 -11.15
N LEU A 102 -12.16 13.77 -10.38
CA LEU A 102 -11.91 15.11 -9.86
C LEU A 102 -11.66 16.11 -11.00
N ASP A 103 -10.86 15.77 -12.02
CA ASP A 103 -10.57 16.68 -13.14
C ASP A 103 -11.80 17.01 -14.00
N GLU A 104 -12.53 15.99 -14.43
CA GLU A 104 -13.69 16.10 -15.32
C GLU A 104 -14.95 16.57 -14.57
N GLY A 105 -15.17 16.01 -13.39
CA GLY A 105 -16.40 16.17 -12.62
C GLY A 105 -17.50 15.21 -13.07
N THR A 106 -18.74 15.60 -12.78
CA THR A 106 -19.95 14.83 -13.08
C THR A 106 -21.11 15.77 -13.45
N MET A 107 -22.27 15.20 -13.77
CA MET A 107 -23.51 15.97 -13.95
C MET A 107 -23.96 16.74 -12.69
N THR A 108 -23.43 16.41 -11.50
CA THR A 108 -23.77 17.04 -10.21
C THR A 108 -22.62 17.84 -9.57
N PHE A 109 -21.39 17.71 -10.07
CA PHE A 109 -20.18 18.28 -9.47
C PHE A 109 -19.24 18.85 -10.56
N ARG A 110 -18.84 20.11 -10.44
CA ARG A 110 -17.87 20.73 -11.38
C ARG A 110 -16.47 20.19 -11.11
N GLY A 111 -15.88 19.54 -12.12
CA GLY A 111 -14.50 19.07 -12.08
C GLY A 111 -13.47 20.20 -11.96
N ARG A 112 -12.22 19.82 -11.68
CA ARG A 112 -11.07 20.69 -11.44
C ARG A 112 -10.83 21.62 -12.63
N SER A 113 -10.87 21.06 -13.85
CA SER A 113 -10.74 21.82 -15.09
C SER A 113 -11.84 22.89 -15.23
N ALA A 114 -13.09 22.54 -14.94
CA ALA A 114 -14.23 23.46 -14.99
C ALA A 114 -14.21 24.53 -13.88
N LEU A 115 -13.76 24.16 -12.67
CA LEU A 115 -13.57 25.07 -11.54
C LEU A 115 -12.49 26.12 -11.84
N LEU A 116 -11.31 25.69 -12.30
CA LEU A 116 -10.21 26.59 -12.66
C LEU A 116 -10.57 27.48 -13.87
N ALA A 117 -11.27 26.94 -14.86
CA ALA A 117 -11.78 27.71 -16.00
C ALA A 117 -12.80 28.78 -15.57
N GLY A 118 -13.71 28.43 -14.65
CA GLY A 118 -14.68 29.38 -14.10
C GLY A 118 -14.03 30.53 -13.33
N LEU A 119 -13.07 30.21 -12.46
CA LEU A 119 -12.31 31.23 -11.72
C LEU A 119 -11.49 32.15 -12.64
N GLN A 120 -10.87 31.59 -13.68
CA GLN A 120 -10.18 32.38 -14.70
C GLN A 120 -11.16 33.31 -15.43
N GLY A 121 -12.38 32.84 -15.75
CA GLY A 121 -13.43 33.65 -16.36
C GLY A 121 -13.90 34.82 -15.49
N GLN A 122 -14.08 34.59 -14.18
CA GLN A 122 -14.42 35.66 -13.22
C GLN A 122 -13.32 36.73 -13.17
N LEU A 123 -12.06 36.33 -12.90
CA LEU A 123 -10.93 37.27 -12.80
C LEU A 123 -10.65 38.00 -14.13
N GLN A 124 -10.88 37.36 -15.29
CA GLN A 124 -10.69 38.01 -16.59
C GLN A 124 -11.76 39.10 -16.83
N GLY A 125 -13.00 38.87 -16.39
CA GLY A 125 -14.07 39.87 -16.43
C GLY A 125 -13.85 41.08 -15.51
N GLU A 126 -12.94 40.97 -14.53
CA GLU A 126 -12.45 42.09 -13.72
C GLU A 126 -11.24 42.77 -14.35
N TRP A 127 -10.28 41.98 -14.86
CA TRP A 127 -9.11 42.47 -15.59
C TRP A 127 -9.48 43.37 -16.77
N ASP A 128 -10.50 43.01 -17.56
CA ASP A 128 -10.99 43.81 -18.70
C ASP A 128 -11.55 45.18 -18.28
N ARG A 129 -11.74 45.43 -16.97
CA ARG A 129 -12.13 46.72 -16.38
C ARG A 129 -10.97 47.47 -15.71
N SER A 130 -9.84 46.80 -15.48
CA SER A 130 -8.71 47.29 -14.67
C SER A 130 -7.39 46.64 -15.12
N SER A 131 -7.07 46.77 -16.41
CA SER A 131 -5.99 46.03 -17.11
C SER A 131 -4.55 46.39 -16.70
N ASP A 132 -4.38 47.17 -15.64
CA ASP A 132 -3.09 47.59 -15.08
C ASP A 132 -2.82 47.03 -13.67
N ASP A 133 -3.79 46.33 -13.04
CA ASP A 133 -3.57 45.73 -11.70
C ASP A 133 -2.73 44.45 -11.80
N THR A 134 -1.44 44.57 -11.48
CA THR A 134 -0.44 43.50 -11.59
C THR A 134 -0.81 42.22 -10.83
N ARG A 135 -1.68 42.29 -9.82
CA ARG A 135 -2.10 41.12 -9.01
C ARG A 135 -3.14 40.28 -9.72
N LEU A 136 -4.05 40.91 -10.47
CA LEU A 136 -4.95 40.20 -11.38
C LEU A 136 -4.16 39.53 -12.51
N ALA A 137 -3.06 40.15 -13.00
CA ALA A 137 -2.17 39.50 -13.96
C ALA A 137 -1.43 38.28 -13.38
N GLU A 138 -0.97 38.35 -12.12
CA GLU A 138 -0.35 37.23 -11.39
C GLU A 138 -1.35 36.08 -11.22
N GLY A 139 -2.56 36.35 -10.71
CA GLY A 139 -3.60 35.34 -10.51
C GLY A 139 -4.10 34.69 -11.82
N LEU A 140 -4.29 35.48 -12.89
CA LEU A 140 -4.64 34.95 -14.21
C LEU A 140 -3.49 34.15 -14.84
N GLY A 141 -2.25 34.61 -14.68
CA GLY A 141 -1.05 33.91 -15.15
C GLY A 141 -0.87 32.55 -14.46
N LEU A 142 -1.11 32.49 -13.15
CA LEU A 142 -1.10 31.27 -12.36
C LEU A 142 -2.19 30.29 -12.84
N LEU A 143 -3.47 30.71 -12.88
CA LEU A 143 -4.57 29.84 -13.32
C LEU A 143 -4.35 29.30 -14.75
N SER A 144 -3.85 30.14 -15.66
CA SER A 144 -3.48 29.71 -17.01
C SER A 144 -2.35 28.69 -17.02
N ALA A 145 -1.27 28.94 -16.28
CA ALA A 145 -0.13 28.03 -16.18
C ALA A 145 -0.56 26.66 -15.65
N VAL A 146 -1.26 26.64 -14.50
CA VAL A 146 -1.85 25.46 -13.86
C VAL A 146 -2.70 24.64 -14.83
N ARG A 147 -3.63 25.29 -15.56
CA ARG A 147 -4.52 24.60 -16.51
C ARG A 147 -3.74 23.95 -17.65
N SER A 148 -2.68 24.60 -18.14
CA SER A 148 -1.84 24.06 -19.22
C SER A 148 -0.96 22.85 -18.86
N LEU A 149 -0.88 22.46 -17.58
CA LEU A 149 -0.11 21.28 -17.14
C LEU A 149 -0.78 19.93 -17.47
N VAL A 150 -2.11 19.88 -17.64
CA VAL A 150 -2.84 18.62 -17.93
C VAL A 150 -2.76 18.20 -19.40
N GLY A 151 -2.19 19.04 -20.27
CA GLY A 151 -1.88 18.72 -21.68
C GLY A 151 -3.04 18.91 -22.65
N ASP A 152 -4.22 18.36 -22.36
CA ASP A 152 -5.32 18.27 -23.35
C ASP A 152 -5.98 19.62 -23.70
N ASN A 153 -5.89 20.63 -22.83
CA ASN A 153 -6.46 21.96 -23.06
C ASN A 153 -5.58 23.07 -22.46
N ASP A 154 -4.47 23.42 -23.13
CA ASP A 154 -3.99 24.80 -23.02
C ASP A 154 -5.08 25.73 -23.61
N PRO A 155 -5.60 26.73 -22.87
CA PRO A 155 -6.43 27.79 -23.46
C PRO A 155 -5.56 28.63 -24.43
N ALA A 156 -5.41 28.11 -25.65
CA ALA A 156 -4.31 28.32 -26.59
C ALA A 156 -3.73 29.74 -26.58
N ASP A 157 -2.49 29.89 -26.08
CA ASP A 157 -1.83 31.14 -25.71
C ASP A 157 -2.19 32.31 -26.65
N PRO A 158 -3.17 33.15 -26.27
CA PRO A 158 -3.68 34.12 -27.21
C PRO A 158 -2.61 35.14 -27.54
N ILE A 159 -2.28 35.29 -28.83
CA ILE A 159 -1.39 36.37 -29.30
C ILE A 159 -1.97 37.75 -28.92
N THR A 160 -3.28 37.81 -28.66
CA THR A 160 -4.04 38.95 -28.13
C THR A 160 -3.89 39.20 -26.61
N TRP A 161 -3.30 38.30 -25.83
CA TRP A 161 -3.13 38.51 -24.38
C TRP A 161 -2.12 39.62 -24.07
N PRO A 162 -2.38 40.46 -23.04
CA PRO A 162 -1.44 41.46 -22.57
C PRO A 162 -0.08 40.84 -22.20
N THR A 163 1.00 41.53 -22.56
CA THR A 163 2.36 41.09 -22.29
C THR A 163 2.63 40.79 -20.80
N PRO A 164 2.11 41.54 -19.80
CA PRO A 164 2.28 41.20 -18.39
C PRO A 164 1.77 39.80 -18.02
N LEU A 165 0.58 39.41 -18.50
CA LEU A 165 -0.03 38.11 -18.24
C LEU A 165 0.81 36.98 -18.85
N ARG A 166 1.23 37.13 -20.13
CA ARG A 166 2.11 36.17 -20.80
C ARG A 166 3.48 36.05 -20.13
N LEU A 167 4.04 37.15 -19.61
CA LEU A 167 5.29 37.11 -18.87
C LEU A 167 5.13 36.33 -17.56
N TRP A 168 4.10 36.63 -16.76
CA TRP A 168 3.80 35.89 -15.54
C TRP A 168 3.59 34.39 -15.77
N ARG A 169 2.74 34.02 -16.74
CA ARG A 169 2.51 32.62 -17.12
C ARG A 169 3.81 31.89 -17.49
N ASN A 170 4.62 32.49 -18.37
CA ASN A 170 5.86 31.88 -18.85
C ASN A 170 6.98 31.86 -17.79
N GLN A 171 7.00 32.81 -16.86
CA GLN A 171 7.89 32.78 -15.70
C GLN A 171 7.48 31.67 -14.74
N TYR A 172 6.19 31.60 -14.36
CA TYR A 172 5.69 30.55 -13.46
C TYR A 172 5.97 29.15 -14.04
N LEU A 173 5.64 28.90 -15.32
CA LEU A 173 5.93 27.60 -15.96
C LEU A 173 7.44 27.27 -16.01
N ARG A 174 8.32 28.28 -16.14
CA ARG A 174 9.77 28.10 -16.13
C ARG A 174 10.27 27.73 -14.73
N ASP A 175 9.82 28.45 -13.72
CA ASP A 175 10.30 28.28 -12.34
C ASP A 175 9.61 27.09 -11.63
N PHE A 176 8.42 26.67 -12.09
CA PHE A 176 7.83 25.36 -11.78
C PHE A 176 8.65 24.22 -12.41
N ARG A 177 9.01 24.29 -13.71
CA ARG A 177 9.82 23.25 -14.38
C ARG A 177 11.19 23.03 -13.71
N LYS A 178 11.89 24.09 -13.31
CA LYS A 178 13.14 23.95 -12.52
C LYS A 178 12.95 23.22 -11.19
N ARG A 179 11.81 23.42 -10.52
CA ARG A 179 11.47 22.74 -9.26
C ARG A 179 11.06 21.28 -9.50
N GLN A 180 10.52 20.99 -10.69
CA GLN A 180 10.18 19.64 -11.14
C GLN A 180 11.40 18.78 -11.53
N GLU A 181 12.59 19.36 -11.75
CA GLU A 181 13.85 18.61 -11.95
C GLU A 181 14.20 17.70 -10.75
N VAL A 182 13.54 17.89 -9.60
CA VAL A 182 13.66 17.04 -8.39
C VAL A 182 12.32 16.46 -7.90
N ASP A 183 11.23 16.57 -8.67
CA ASP A 183 9.87 16.15 -8.29
C ASP A 183 9.20 15.30 -9.40
N VAL A 184 9.73 14.09 -9.57
CA VAL A 184 9.29 13.09 -10.55
C VAL A 184 7.90 12.55 -10.19
N PRO A 185 6.97 12.33 -11.15
CA PRO A 185 5.72 11.62 -10.90
C PRO A 185 5.96 10.16 -10.51
N LEU A 186 5.43 9.72 -9.36
CA LEU A 186 5.57 8.36 -8.83
C LEU A 186 4.22 7.65 -8.67
N GLY A 187 4.25 6.33 -8.49
CA GLY A 187 3.06 5.49 -8.28
C GLY A 187 2.08 5.57 -9.46
N VAL A 188 0.81 5.86 -9.19
CA VAL A 188 -0.25 6.01 -10.21
C VAL A 188 0.03 7.12 -11.22
N TYR A 189 0.78 8.14 -10.83
CA TYR A 189 0.98 9.32 -11.66
C TYR A 189 1.94 9.09 -12.84
N SER A 190 2.68 7.97 -12.86
CA SER A 190 3.50 7.55 -14.00
C SER A 190 2.74 6.66 -15.01
N TRP A 191 1.49 6.25 -14.73
CA TRP A 191 0.75 5.31 -15.60
C TRP A 191 0.33 5.92 -16.94
N SER A 192 0.15 7.24 -17.02
CA SER A 192 -0.21 7.93 -18.25
C SER A 192 0.24 9.39 -18.24
N GLN A 193 0.44 9.95 -19.43
CA GLN A 193 0.75 11.38 -19.60
C GLN A 193 -0.33 12.28 -18.96
N ARG A 194 -1.60 11.87 -18.99
CA ARG A 194 -2.70 12.63 -18.36
C ARG A 194 -2.59 12.61 -16.83
N LEU A 195 -2.30 11.46 -16.21
CA LEU A 195 -2.07 11.40 -14.75
C LEU A 195 -0.80 12.16 -14.34
N THR A 196 0.26 12.14 -15.15
CA THR A 196 1.43 13.00 -14.97
C THR A 196 1.05 14.49 -15.03
N GLY A 197 0.22 14.92 -15.97
CA GLY A 197 -0.26 16.30 -16.06
C GLY A 197 -1.14 16.71 -14.86
N LEU A 198 -1.97 15.78 -14.37
CA LEU A 198 -2.77 15.98 -13.14
C LEU A 198 -1.90 16.07 -11.89
N TYR A 199 -0.84 15.26 -11.78
CA TYR A 199 0.17 15.39 -10.72
C TYR A 199 0.82 16.76 -10.71
N GLN A 200 1.29 17.22 -11.87
CA GLN A 200 1.90 18.54 -12.04
C GLN A 200 0.94 19.66 -11.66
N GLN A 201 -0.32 19.58 -12.10
CA GLN A 201 -1.36 20.53 -11.73
C GLN A 201 -1.61 20.53 -10.21
N SER A 202 -1.77 19.35 -9.59
CA SER A 202 -2.00 19.21 -8.15
C SER A 202 -0.82 19.74 -7.34
N LYS A 203 0.44 19.44 -7.71
CA LYS A 203 1.64 20.00 -7.06
C LYS A 203 1.70 21.52 -7.17
N SER A 204 1.43 22.08 -8.34
CA SER A 204 1.36 23.52 -8.56
C SER A 204 0.29 24.20 -7.69
N LEU A 205 -0.84 23.54 -7.45
CA LEU A 205 -1.93 24.04 -6.59
C LEU A 205 -1.71 23.79 -5.08
N GLN A 206 -0.75 22.93 -4.71
CA GLN A 206 -0.28 22.72 -3.34
C GLN A 206 0.74 23.78 -2.89
N GLU A 207 1.28 24.59 -3.81
CA GLU A 207 2.22 25.65 -3.47
C GLU A 207 1.58 26.75 -2.61
N PRO A 208 2.32 27.35 -1.65
CA PRO A 208 1.81 28.49 -0.88
C PRO A 208 1.64 29.72 -1.78
N LEU A 209 0.47 30.32 -1.75
CA LEU A 209 0.11 31.48 -2.56
C LEU A 209 0.57 32.80 -1.91
N SER A 210 0.81 33.82 -2.73
CA SER A 210 0.93 35.20 -2.27
C SER A 210 -0.40 35.68 -1.66
N GLU A 211 -0.35 36.58 -0.67
CA GLU A 211 -1.56 37.04 0.04
C GLU A 211 -2.57 37.71 -0.90
N ASP A 212 -2.09 38.54 -1.83
CA ASP A 212 -2.91 39.17 -2.87
C ASP A 212 -3.60 38.13 -3.78
N VAL A 213 -2.88 37.10 -4.29
CA VAL A 213 -3.48 36.07 -5.15
C VAL A 213 -4.46 35.19 -4.37
N ALA A 214 -4.14 34.82 -3.13
CA ALA A 214 -5.05 34.09 -2.27
C ALA A 214 -6.35 34.89 -1.97
N PHE A 215 -6.22 36.21 -1.77
CA PHE A 215 -7.34 37.11 -1.56
C PHE A 215 -8.22 37.27 -2.81
N LEU A 216 -7.63 37.45 -3.99
CA LEU A 216 -8.35 37.51 -5.27
C LEU A 216 -9.11 36.20 -5.57
N LEU A 217 -8.44 35.05 -5.41
CA LEU A 217 -9.07 33.75 -5.64
C LEU A 217 -10.16 33.44 -4.60
N ARG A 218 -10.02 33.91 -3.35
CA ARG A 218 -11.10 33.88 -2.35
C ARG A 218 -12.30 34.70 -2.81
N GLN A 219 -12.12 35.95 -3.26
CA GLN A 219 -13.25 36.77 -3.74
C GLN A 219 -13.96 36.14 -4.94
N ALA A 220 -13.21 35.62 -5.92
CA ALA A 220 -13.79 34.92 -7.07
C ALA A 220 -14.59 33.66 -6.69
N LEU A 221 -14.18 32.94 -5.64
CA LEU A 221 -14.96 31.85 -5.05
C LEU A 221 -16.20 32.34 -4.28
N GLU A 222 -16.11 33.46 -3.56
CA GLU A 222 -17.22 33.98 -2.75
C GLU A 222 -18.29 34.71 -3.58
N ALA A 223 -17.95 35.16 -4.79
CA ALA A 223 -18.89 35.73 -5.76
C ALA A 223 -19.72 34.69 -6.54
N ASP A 224 -19.28 33.42 -6.59
CA ASP A 224 -19.89 32.35 -7.39
C ASP A 224 -20.08 31.10 -6.51
N GLU A 225 -21.21 31.01 -5.80
CA GLU A 225 -21.49 29.88 -4.90
C GLU A 225 -21.45 28.50 -5.60
N PRO A 226 -21.77 28.34 -6.90
CA PRO A 226 -21.44 27.12 -7.65
C PRO A 226 -19.94 26.78 -7.73
N LEU A 227 -19.04 27.74 -8.00
CA LEU A 227 -17.59 27.52 -7.90
C LEU A 227 -17.15 27.24 -6.46
N ARG A 228 -17.71 27.98 -5.49
CA ARG A 228 -17.47 27.79 -4.05
C ARG A 228 -17.86 26.38 -3.57
N THR A 229 -18.99 25.88 -4.04
CA THR A 229 -19.52 24.55 -3.71
C THR A 229 -18.62 23.47 -4.30
N ALA A 230 -18.26 23.59 -5.58
CA ALA A 230 -17.30 22.69 -6.20
C ALA A 230 -15.97 22.66 -5.42
N TYR A 231 -15.40 23.83 -5.11
CA TYR A 231 -14.15 23.94 -4.35
C TYR A 231 -14.23 23.30 -2.95
N LYS A 232 -15.36 23.44 -2.22
CA LYS A 232 -15.60 22.71 -0.96
C LYS A 232 -15.59 21.18 -1.17
N THR A 233 -16.23 20.68 -2.23
CA THR A 233 -16.24 19.24 -2.56
C THR A 233 -14.85 18.74 -2.95
N HIS A 234 -14.07 19.50 -3.72
CA HIS A 234 -12.65 19.19 -4.00
C HIS A 234 -11.83 19.06 -2.71
N LEU A 235 -11.96 20.03 -1.78
CA LEU A 235 -11.26 19.97 -0.48
C LEU A 235 -11.69 18.77 0.37
N ALA A 236 -12.98 18.40 0.36
CA ALA A 236 -13.48 17.23 1.07
C ALA A 236 -12.97 15.90 0.48
N LEU A 237 -12.82 15.82 -0.85
CA LEU A 237 -12.26 14.65 -1.54
C LEU A 237 -10.73 14.55 -1.37
N LEU A 238 -10.00 15.67 -1.29
CA LEU A 238 -8.59 15.66 -0.89
C LEU A 238 -8.43 15.16 0.55
N ALA A 239 -9.24 15.69 1.46
CA ALA A 239 -9.27 15.30 2.88
C ALA A 239 -9.73 13.85 3.13
N LEU A 240 -10.26 13.14 2.12
CA LEU A 240 -10.54 11.70 2.18
C LEU A 240 -9.28 10.89 2.52
N THR A 241 -8.10 11.36 2.08
CA THR A 241 -6.82 10.69 2.32
C THR A 241 -6.32 10.91 3.74
N ASN A 242 -6.29 12.16 4.22
CA ASN A 242 -6.05 12.60 5.60
C ASN A 242 -6.28 14.13 5.72
N PRO A 243 -6.34 14.71 6.94
CA PRO A 243 -6.50 16.15 7.14
C PRO A 243 -5.44 17.00 6.45
N LEU A 244 -5.82 18.19 5.99
CA LEU A 244 -4.95 19.09 5.24
C LEU A 244 -3.80 19.69 6.10
N VAL A 245 -2.61 19.83 5.51
CA VAL A 245 -1.39 20.38 6.15
C VAL A 245 -1.47 21.89 6.33
N ARG A 246 -2.02 22.60 5.34
CA ARG A 246 -2.07 24.08 5.27
C ARG A 246 -3.50 24.61 5.23
N PRO A 247 -3.72 25.89 5.59
CA PRO A 247 -4.95 26.60 5.27
C PRO A 247 -5.24 26.54 3.76
N HIS A 248 -6.52 26.44 3.43
CA HIS A 248 -7.06 26.55 2.07
C HIS A 248 -7.63 27.96 1.86
N LEU A 249 -8.03 28.33 0.64
CA LEU A 249 -8.51 29.70 0.34
C LEU A 249 -9.69 30.13 1.24
N LEU A 250 -10.65 29.23 1.46
CA LEU A 250 -11.81 29.47 2.33
C LEU A 250 -11.53 29.28 3.84
N SER A 251 -10.28 29.02 4.27
CA SER A 251 -9.94 29.08 5.68
C SER A 251 -10.00 30.53 6.17
N GLY A 252 -10.74 30.78 7.24
CA GLY A 252 -10.81 32.11 7.84
C GLY A 252 -9.44 32.54 8.41
N SER A 253 -9.11 33.83 8.27
CA SER A 253 -7.96 34.41 8.97
C SER A 253 -8.22 34.32 10.47
N ALA A 254 -7.40 33.55 11.18
CA ALA A 254 -7.57 33.37 12.61
C ALA A 254 -7.07 34.62 13.35
N THR A 255 -7.91 35.19 14.21
CA THR A 255 -7.58 36.40 15.01
C THR A 255 -6.56 36.14 16.12
N THR A 256 -6.05 34.92 16.24
CA THR A 256 -4.91 34.54 17.07
C THR A 256 -3.62 35.10 16.46
N GLY A 257 -2.95 36.03 17.16
CA GLY A 257 -1.77 36.76 16.67
C GLY A 257 -0.46 35.97 16.49
N ALA A 258 -0.53 34.69 16.13
CA ALA A 258 0.59 33.92 15.61
C ALA A 258 0.60 34.02 14.06
N PRO A 259 1.78 34.09 13.42
CA PRO A 259 1.85 34.12 11.95
C PRO A 259 1.29 32.81 11.38
N GLN A 260 0.22 32.88 10.58
CA GLN A 260 -0.32 31.70 9.91
C GLN A 260 0.55 31.33 8.68
N PRO A 261 0.75 30.04 8.38
CA PRO A 261 1.38 29.63 7.13
C PRO A 261 0.52 30.05 5.94
N ALA A 262 1.16 30.59 4.89
CA ALA A 262 0.47 31.04 3.68
C ALA A 262 -0.39 29.90 3.07
N PRO A 263 -1.63 30.21 2.64
CA PRO A 263 -2.59 29.22 2.17
C PRO A 263 -2.18 28.66 0.81
N ALA A 264 -2.59 27.42 0.53
CA ALA A 264 -2.51 26.82 -0.80
C ALA A 264 -3.91 26.80 -1.45
N PHE A 265 -3.97 26.62 -2.78
CA PHE A 265 -5.26 26.44 -3.46
C PHE A 265 -5.87 25.09 -3.09
N PHE A 266 -5.09 24.02 -3.22
CA PHE A 266 -5.39 22.68 -2.74
C PHE A 266 -4.24 22.21 -1.85
N PRO A 267 -4.30 22.43 -0.53
CA PRO A 267 -3.28 21.92 0.39
C PRO A 267 -3.05 20.41 0.26
N ALA A 268 -1.82 19.96 0.48
CA ALA A 268 -1.52 18.55 0.64
C ALA A 268 -2.10 17.99 1.95
N SER A 269 -2.36 16.69 1.99
CA SER A 269 -2.81 15.94 3.18
C SER A 269 -1.65 15.60 4.12
N LYS A 270 -1.91 15.53 5.43
CA LYS A 270 -0.95 15.14 6.46
C LYS A 270 -0.68 13.63 6.40
N SER A 271 0.57 13.25 6.66
CA SER A 271 0.96 11.86 6.96
C SER A 271 1.53 11.77 8.38
N ARG A 272 1.40 10.61 9.05
CA ARG A 272 1.92 10.44 10.42
C ARG A 272 3.45 10.47 10.43
N GLU A 273 4.07 10.06 9.33
CA GLU A 273 5.49 10.12 9.00
C GLU A 273 5.96 11.58 8.85
N GLY A 274 5.22 12.41 8.10
CA GLY A 274 5.53 13.84 7.96
C GLY A 274 5.48 14.56 9.30
N GLN A 275 4.41 14.33 10.08
CA GLN A 275 4.32 14.81 11.46
C GLN A 275 5.42 14.25 12.37
N LEU A 276 5.98 13.07 12.09
CA LEU A 276 7.07 12.49 12.87
C LEU A 276 8.42 13.15 12.52
N VAL A 277 8.71 13.39 11.23
CA VAL A 277 9.88 14.18 10.80
C VAL A 277 9.82 15.59 11.40
N GLU A 278 8.67 16.26 11.31
CA GLU A 278 8.45 17.60 11.88
C GLU A 278 8.68 17.64 13.40
N ARG A 279 8.27 16.60 14.14
CA ARG A 279 8.46 16.50 15.60
C ARG A 279 9.87 16.09 16.05
N LEU A 280 10.65 15.40 15.20
CA LEU A 280 11.97 14.87 15.58
C LEU A 280 13.14 15.66 15.00
N VAL A 281 12.93 16.34 13.88
CA VAL A 281 13.94 17.12 13.17
C VAL A 281 13.51 18.60 13.10
N GLY A 282 12.27 18.86 12.67
CA GLY A 282 11.79 20.24 12.49
C GLY A 282 12.70 21.02 11.53
N ASP A 283 13.10 22.23 11.94
CA ASP A 283 14.05 23.07 11.18
C ASP A 283 15.54 22.73 11.43
N GLN A 284 15.86 21.63 12.13
CA GLN A 284 17.25 21.24 12.42
C GLN A 284 17.86 20.36 11.31
N PRO A 285 19.20 20.28 11.19
CA PRO A 285 19.87 19.35 10.29
C PRO A 285 19.49 17.89 10.57
N VAL A 286 19.25 17.10 9.51
CA VAL A 286 18.94 15.67 9.65
C VAL A 286 20.13 14.93 10.28
N PRO A 287 19.94 14.19 11.40
CA PRO A 287 21.03 13.45 12.04
C PRO A 287 21.67 12.41 11.11
N ALA A 288 22.99 12.29 11.18
CA ALA A 288 23.73 11.26 10.44
C ALA A 288 23.23 9.86 10.86
N GLY A 289 22.79 9.06 9.89
CA GLY A 289 22.23 7.72 10.15
C GLY A 289 20.74 7.68 10.53
N PHE A 290 20.01 8.82 10.50
CA PHE A 290 18.57 8.83 10.80
C PHE A 290 17.74 7.92 9.88
N ASP A 291 17.07 6.92 10.46
CA ASP A 291 16.07 6.05 9.82
C ASP A 291 14.67 6.37 10.35
N LEU A 292 13.86 6.99 9.50
CA LEU A 292 12.47 7.35 9.82
C LEU A 292 11.57 6.12 10.04
N ILE A 293 11.85 4.99 9.38
CA ILE A 293 10.99 3.81 9.43
C ILE A 293 11.26 3.01 10.71
N GLY A 294 12.52 2.78 11.07
CA GLY A 294 12.89 2.23 12.38
C GLY A 294 12.41 3.09 13.55
N GLU A 295 12.50 4.41 13.42
CA GLU A 295 12.07 5.38 14.44
C GLU A 295 10.54 5.46 14.62
N LEU A 296 9.78 5.22 13.54
CA LEU A 296 8.33 4.99 13.56
C LEU A 296 7.99 3.66 14.25
N ILE A 297 8.61 2.56 13.80
CA ILE A 297 8.39 1.21 14.34
C ILE A 297 8.63 1.18 15.85
N ALA A 298 9.72 1.78 16.32
CA ALA A 298 10.05 1.86 17.74
C ALA A 298 8.94 2.52 18.57
N ARG A 299 8.34 3.61 18.07
CA ARG A 299 7.26 4.34 18.77
C ARG A 299 5.92 3.62 18.77
N VAL A 300 5.64 2.82 17.76
CA VAL A 300 4.44 1.97 17.75
C VAL A 300 4.62 0.80 18.71
N ALA A 301 5.79 0.14 18.67
CA ALA A 301 6.11 -0.99 19.54
C ALA A 301 6.16 -0.62 21.04
N ASP A 302 6.62 0.59 21.39
CA ASP A 302 6.67 1.08 22.78
C ASP A 302 5.49 1.99 23.19
N GLY A 303 4.50 2.18 22.30
CA GLY A 303 3.28 2.93 22.59
C GLY A 303 3.42 4.46 22.60
N ARG A 304 4.60 5.03 22.32
CA ARG A 304 4.77 6.49 22.13
C ARG A 304 4.06 7.05 20.89
N LEU A 305 3.61 6.20 19.96
CA LEU A 305 2.74 6.55 18.84
C LEU A 305 1.70 5.47 18.61
N SER A 306 0.42 5.79 18.82
CA SER A 306 -0.69 4.95 18.37
C SER A 306 -0.89 5.08 16.86
N LEU A 307 -1.25 4.00 16.16
CA LEU A 307 -1.72 4.05 14.78
C LEU A 307 -3.26 4.10 14.68
N VAL A 308 -4.00 4.05 15.79
CA VAL A 308 -5.47 4.10 15.82
C VAL A 308 -6.01 5.34 15.09
N PRO A 309 -7.04 5.23 14.23
CA PRO A 309 -7.70 6.35 13.57
C PRO A 309 -8.51 7.21 14.54
N THR A 310 -8.77 8.45 14.14
CA THR A 310 -9.58 9.44 14.86
C THR A 310 -10.76 9.91 13.99
N GLU A 311 -11.67 10.72 14.52
CA GLU A 311 -12.76 11.32 13.72
C GLU A 311 -12.24 12.21 12.57
N GLU A 312 -11.02 12.75 12.70
CA GLU A 312 -10.33 13.50 11.65
C GLU A 312 -9.58 12.60 10.65
N SER A 313 -9.29 11.34 10.99
CA SER A 313 -8.46 10.48 10.15
C SER A 313 -9.11 10.18 8.80
N GLY A 314 -8.28 10.22 7.75
CA GLY A 314 -8.64 9.78 6.41
C GLY A 314 -8.24 8.33 6.16
N TRP A 315 -8.43 7.89 4.93
CA TRP A 315 -8.23 6.51 4.50
C TRP A 315 -6.79 6.02 4.72
N TYR A 316 -5.78 6.88 4.54
CA TYR A 316 -4.36 6.52 4.74
C TYR A 316 -4.09 6.06 6.18
N ASP A 317 -4.65 6.78 7.17
CA ASP A 317 -4.57 6.42 8.59
C ASP A 317 -5.24 5.08 8.88
N HIS A 318 -6.37 4.75 8.21
CA HIS A 318 -7.02 3.44 8.33
C HIS A 318 -6.19 2.30 7.73
N ILE A 319 -5.48 2.53 6.61
CA ILE A 319 -4.56 1.53 6.05
C ILE A 319 -3.36 1.32 6.99
N LEU A 320 -2.77 2.41 7.49
CA LEU A 320 -1.64 2.36 8.42
C LEU A 320 -2.00 1.66 9.74
N HIS A 321 -3.19 1.91 10.30
CA HIS A 321 -3.70 1.18 11.46
C HIS A 321 -3.87 -0.33 11.21
N ALA A 322 -4.21 -0.72 9.99
CA ALA A 322 -4.31 -2.12 9.61
C ALA A 322 -2.96 -2.84 9.59
N LEU A 323 -1.83 -2.12 9.50
CA LEU A 323 -0.49 -2.70 9.58
C LEU A 323 0.03 -2.86 11.02
N GLU A 324 -0.55 -2.14 12.00
CA GLU A 324 -0.15 -2.18 13.42
C GLU A 324 -0.03 -3.61 14.03
N PRO A 325 -0.91 -4.60 13.70
CA PRO A 325 -0.76 -5.99 14.16
C PRO A 325 0.55 -6.67 13.79
N LEU A 326 1.27 -6.19 12.76
CA LEU A 326 2.56 -6.72 12.32
C LEU A 326 3.72 -6.27 13.23
N LEU A 327 3.53 -5.20 13.99
CA LEU A 327 4.53 -4.67 14.93
C LEU A 327 4.30 -5.09 16.37
N VAL A 328 3.02 -5.26 16.75
CA VAL A 328 2.61 -5.64 18.11
C VAL A 328 1.66 -6.85 18.10
N PRO A 329 2.08 -8.01 17.52
CA PRO A 329 1.21 -9.18 17.39
C PRO A 329 0.79 -9.82 18.73
N GLU A 330 1.37 -9.39 19.86
CA GLU A 330 0.93 -9.75 21.22
C GLU A 330 -0.37 -9.05 21.65
N GLN A 331 -0.70 -7.92 21.01
CA GLN A 331 -1.77 -7.01 21.44
C GLN A 331 -3.09 -7.24 20.70
N VAL A 332 -3.17 -8.28 19.86
CA VAL A 332 -4.36 -8.63 19.06
C VAL A 332 -5.04 -9.91 19.58
N PRO A 333 -6.35 -10.13 19.34
CA PRO A 333 -7.08 -11.26 19.93
C PRO A 333 -6.48 -12.64 19.64
N GLU A 334 -5.93 -12.83 18.43
CA GLU A 334 -5.28 -14.07 18.01
C GLU A 334 -3.96 -14.38 18.72
N ALA A 335 -3.34 -13.42 19.42
CA ALA A 335 -2.13 -13.66 20.24
C ALA A 335 -2.34 -14.80 21.26
N THR A 336 -3.56 -14.95 21.76
CA THR A 336 -3.96 -16.03 22.68
C THR A 336 -3.89 -17.45 22.07
N ARG A 337 -3.59 -17.56 20.77
CA ARG A 337 -3.52 -18.80 19.98
C ARG A 337 -2.20 -19.01 19.27
N LEU A 338 -1.24 -18.09 19.43
CA LEU A 338 -0.03 -18.01 18.62
C LEU A 338 1.21 -17.81 19.51
N GLU A 339 2.18 -18.72 19.40
CA GLU A 339 3.52 -18.56 19.97
C GLU A 339 4.49 -18.15 18.85
N LEU A 340 4.91 -16.89 18.83
CA LEU A 340 5.73 -16.33 17.75
C LEU A 340 7.21 -16.29 18.15
N ALA A 341 8.06 -16.95 17.38
CA ALA A 341 9.52 -16.93 17.57
C ALA A 341 10.18 -15.64 17.02
N ASP A 342 11.38 -15.32 17.50
CA ASP A 342 12.08 -14.04 17.24
C ASP A 342 12.41 -13.78 15.77
N ASP A 343 12.60 -14.84 14.99
CA ASP A 343 12.80 -14.82 13.54
C ASP A 343 11.51 -14.49 12.77
N TYR A 344 10.36 -15.03 13.19
CA TYR A 344 9.06 -14.66 12.63
C TYR A 344 8.63 -13.26 13.09
N ARG A 345 8.99 -12.84 14.30
CA ARG A 345 8.82 -11.44 14.76
C ARG A 345 9.61 -10.46 13.91
N ALA A 346 10.88 -10.77 13.62
CA ALA A 346 11.73 -9.96 12.74
C ALA A 346 11.18 -9.95 11.29
N ASP A 347 10.67 -11.09 10.81
CA ASP A 347 10.01 -11.22 9.52
C ASP A 347 8.70 -10.43 9.42
N LEU A 348 7.88 -10.39 10.48
CA LEU A 348 6.69 -9.53 10.57
C LEU A 348 7.04 -8.04 10.62
N GLN A 349 8.10 -7.64 11.33
CA GLN A 349 8.60 -6.26 11.27
C GLN A 349 9.13 -5.91 9.88
N GLN A 350 9.80 -6.84 9.19
CA GLN A 350 10.27 -6.62 7.82
C GLN A 350 9.10 -6.58 6.83
N LEU A 351 8.08 -7.42 7.03
CA LEU A 351 6.81 -7.35 6.33
C LEU A 351 6.12 -6.01 6.62
N PHE A 352 6.18 -5.44 7.83
CA PHE A 352 5.71 -4.08 8.08
C PHE A 352 6.53 -3.03 7.32
N ARG A 353 7.88 -3.08 7.35
CA ARG A 353 8.73 -2.12 6.59
C ARG A 353 8.37 -2.13 5.11
N SER A 354 8.28 -3.33 4.54
CA SER A 354 7.84 -3.51 3.17
C SER A 354 6.39 -3.03 3.02
N LEU A 355 5.42 -3.56 3.76
CA LEU A 355 4.00 -3.15 3.68
C LEU A 355 3.73 -1.66 3.97
N LEU A 356 4.66 -0.92 4.60
CA LEU A 356 4.61 0.53 4.80
C LEU A 356 5.24 1.32 3.67
N GLY A 357 6.45 0.93 3.20
CA GLY A 357 6.96 1.43 1.92
C GLY A 357 5.97 1.18 0.80
N MET A 358 5.23 0.08 0.93
CA MET A 358 4.12 -0.29 0.09
C MET A 358 2.82 0.45 0.43
N THR A 359 2.50 0.80 1.66
CA THR A 359 1.38 1.74 1.89
C THR A 359 1.70 3.15 1.35
N ARG A 360 2.96 3.39 0.96
CA ARG A 360 3.43 4.54 0.18
C ARG A 360 3.63 4.25 -1.32
N GLU A 361 3.48 3.01 -1.82
CA GLU A 361 3.91 2.59 -3.20
C GLU A 361 3.40 1.19 -3.72
N SER A 362 3.14 0.24 -2.81
CA SER A 362 2.35 -1.03 -2.80
C SER A 362 3.04 -2.40 -3.20
N HIS A 363 2.42 -3.63 -3.12
CA HIS A 363 2.88 -4.99 -3.67
C HIS A 363 2.94 -6.30 -2.70
N VAL A 364 3.42 -7.55 -3.10
CA VAL A 364 2.91 -8.96 -2.71
C VAL A 364 3.61 -10.36 -3.15
N LYS A 365 3.34 -11.59 -2.57
CA LYS A 365 3.29 -13.06 -3.11
C LYS A 365 4.49 -13.74 -3.90
N GLN A 366 4.75 -15.08 -4.16
CA GLN A 366 4.30 -16.53 -3.90
C GLN A 366 5.51 -17.50 -3.47
N VAL A 367 5.74 -18.86 -3.57
CA VAL A 367 5.20 -20.15 -4.21
C VAL A 367 5.45 -21.58 -3.52
N GLU A 368 4.99 -22.77 -4.01
CA GLU A 368 4.89 -24.18 -3.44
C GLU A 368 5.30 -25.39 -4.38
N MET A 369 5.55 -26.64 -3.89
CA MET A 369 5.49 -27.90 -4.73
C MET A 369 5.08 -29.24 -4.00
N ALA A 370 4.87 -30.36 -4.75
CA ALA A 370 4.09 -31.56 -4.33
C ALA A 370 4.69 -32.98 -4.57
N ALA A 371 4.21 -34.03 -3.84
CA ALA A 371 4.24 -35.47 -4.19
C ALA A 371 3.39 -36.36 -3.23
N ALA A 372 3.18 -37.65 -3.54
CA ALA A 372 2.26 -38.55 -2.79
C ALA A 372 2.86 -39.87 -2.27
N GLY A 373 2.36 -40.35 -1.12
CA GLY A 373 2.67 -41.65 -0.51
C GLY A 373 1.61 -42.07 0.52
N GLY A 374 1.50 -43.38 0.81
CA GLY A 374 0.44 -43.92 1.70
C GLY A 374 0.78 -43.81 3.18
N CYS A 375 0.16 -42.86 3.90
CA CYS A 375 0.55 -42.48 5.25
C CYS A 375 -0.32 -43.06 6.41
N PRO A 376 0.21 -43.05 7.65
CA PRO A 376 -0.56 -43.21 8.89
C PRO A 376 -1.54 -42.04 9.12
N PHE A 377 -2.27 -42.05 10.25
CA PHE A 377 -3.17 -40.95 10.62
C PHE A 377 -2.37 -39.79 11.23
N VAL A 378 -1.76 -38.99 10.36
CA VAL A 378 -1.03 -37.77 10.73
C VAL A 378 -2.00 -36.61 10.84
N ILE A 379 -1.84 -35.77 11.88
CA ILE A 379 -2.49 -34.48 12.02
C ILE A 379 -1.42 -33.39 12.09
N SER A 380 -1.44 -32.49 11.12
CA SER A 380 -0.64 -31.26 11.09
C SER A 380 -1.54 -30.04 11.35
N PRO A 381 -0.96 -28.86 11.63
CA PRO A 381 -1.67 -27.60 11.41
C PRO A 381 -2.20 -27.53 9.96
N HIS A 382 -3.33 -26.84 9.78
CA HIS A 382 -3.89 -26.56 8.47
C HIS A 382 -4.46 -25.14 8.45
N LEU A 383 -3.65 -24.23 7.90
CA LEU A 383 -4.00 -22.85 7.63
C LEU A 383 -4.19 -22.68 6.12
N THR A 384 -5.26 -21.99 5.72
CA THR A 384 -5.44 -21.50 4.34
C THR A 384 -4.73 -20.16 4.14
N LEU A 385 -4.58 -19.39 5.23
CA LEU A 385 -4.13 -18.01 5.28
C LEU A 385 -3.07 -17.83 6.37
N GLU A 386 -2.14 -16.90 6.18
CA GLU A 386 -1.24 -16.45 7.25
C GLU A 386 -2.06 -15.80 8.37
N PRO A 387 -1.85 -16.18 9.65
CA PRO A 387 -2.87 -16.08 10.69
C PRO A 387 -2.98 -14.69 11.35
N LEU A 388 -3.11 -13.66 10.51
CA LEU A 388 -3.17 -12.25 10.87
C LEU A 388 -4.61 -11.72 10.71
N ALA A 389 -5.53 -12.29 11.49
CA ALA A 389 -6.96 -12.02 11.41
C ALA A 389 -7.31 -10.53 11.60
N GLU A 390 -6.66 -9.86 12.55
CA GLU A 390 -6.91 -8.46 12.90
C GLU A 390 -6.43 -7.51 11.80
N HIS A 391 -5.30 -7.81 11.15
CA HIS A 391 -4.83 -7.08 9.96
C HIS A 391 -5.87 -7.14 8.84
N TYR A 392 -6.40 -8.33 8.53
CA TYR A 392 -7.44 -8.47 7.51
C TYR A 392 -8.77 -7.80 7.92
N ARG A 393 -9.14 -7.84 9.21
CA ARG A 393 -10.33 -7.17 9.74
C ARG A 393 -10.26 -5.65 9.49
N ARG A 394 -9.16 -5.03 9.90
CA ARG A 394 -8.91 -3.59 9.73
C ARG A 394 -8.82 -3.16 8.26
N ARG A 395 -8.30 -4.02 7.35
CA ARG A 395 -8.34 -3.72 5.92
C ARG A 395 -9.77 -3.73 5.37
N ALA A 396 -10.63 -4.65 5.77
CA ALA A 396 -12.06 -4.61 5.39
C ALA A 396 -12.73 -3.32 5.87
N GLU A 397 -12.44 -2.88 7.10
CA GLU A 397 -12.93 -1.59 7.62
C GLU A 397 -12.43 -0.39 6.82
N SER A 398 -11.19 -0.42 6.31
CA SER A 398 -10.66 0.65 5.43
C SER A 398 -11.45 0.76 4.12
N TYR A 399 -11.91 -0.36 3.55
CA TYR A 399 -12.77 -0.35 2.35
C TYR A 399 -14.20 0.12 2.65
N ARG A 400 -14.76 -0.27 3.81
CA ARG A 400 -16.06 0.25 4.25
C ARG A 400 -16.02 1.77 4.45
N PHE A 401 -14.98 2.28 5.11
CA PHE A 401 -14.76 3.72 5.30
C PHE A 401 -14.72 4.46 3.96
N VAL A 402 -13.90 4.00 3.00
CA VAL A 402 -13.78 4.69 1.71
C VAL A 402 -15.07 4.59 0.89
N SER A 403 -15.81 3.47 0.95
CA SER A 403 -17.15 3.34 0.36
C SER A 403 -18.16 4.33 0.97
N GLU A 404 -18.36 4.29 2.29
CA GLU A 404 -19.31 5.16 3.01
C GLU A 404 -19.00 6.65 2.75
N ARG A 405 -17.72 7.04 2.72
CA ARG A 405 -17.28 8.42 2.40
C ARG A 405 -17.50 8.79 0.93
N LEU A 406 -17.10 7.96 -0.02
CA LEU A 406 -17.25 8.26 -1.45
C LEU A 406 -18.72 8.31 -1.86
N VAL A 407 -19.56 7.39 -1.38
CA VAL A 407 -21.01 7.42 -1.61
C VAL A 407 -21.63 8.71 -1.06
N THR A 408 -21.15 9.19 0.10
CA THR A 408 -21.60 10.47 0.69
C THR A 408 -21.17 11.69 -0.13
N LEU A 409 -19.97 11.68 -0.72
CA LEU A 409 -19.39 12.84 -1.42
C LEU A 409 -19.77 12.93 -2.91
N LEU A 410 -19.91 11.80 -3.59
CA LEU A 410 -20.11 11.70 -5.05
C LEU A 410 -21.47 11.09 -5.44
N GLY A 411 -22.07 10.30 -4.55
CA GLY A 411 -23.29 9.55 -4.82
C GLY A 411 -23.05 8.18 -5.47
N GLU A 412 -23.80 7.18 -5.01
CA GLU A 412 -23.76 5.79 -5.47
C GLU A 412 -23.76 5.65 -7.01
N ASN A 413 -24.68 6.35 -7.70
CA ASN A 413 -24.82 6.31 -9.16
C ASN A 413 -23.54 6.74 -9.92
N VAL A 414 -22.70 7.60 -9.33
CA VAL A 414 -21.43 8.02 -9.95
C VAL A 414 -20.39 6.91 -9.81
N LEU A 415 -20.28 6.31 -8.62
CA LEU A 415 -19.35 5.21 -8.37
C LEU A 415 -19.75 3.90 -9.09
N LEU A 416 -21.01 3.81 -9.53
CA LEU A 416 -21.52 2.76 -10.41
C LEU A 416 -21.37 3.08 -11.92
N SER A 417 -21.05 4.33 -12.29
CA SER A 417 -20.86 4.74 -13.70
C SER A 417 -19.39 4.90 -14.11
N TRP A 418 -18.46 4.72 -13.18
CA TRP A 418 -17.01 4.76 -13.39
C TRP A 418 -16.41 3.40 -13.05
N ASN A 419 -15.43 2.95 -13.84
CA ASN A 419 -14.65 1.76 -13.54
C ASN A 419 -13.35 2.13 -12.81
N ARG A 420 -12.64 1.13 -12.27
CA ARG A 420 -11.27 1.32 -11.77
C ARG A 420 -10.29 1.50 -12.94
N ALA A 421 -9.45 2.52 -12.89
CA ALA A 421 -8.31 2.69 -13.80
C ALA A 421 -7.14 1.79 -13.38
N THR A 422 -6.37 1.31 -14.36
CA THR A 422 -5.17 0.47 -14.19
C THR A 422 -4.08 0.95 -15.17
N PRO A 423 -2.81 0.49 -15.06
CA PRO A 423 -1.78 0.77 -16.06
C PRO A 423 -2.16 0.31 -17.50
N ALA A 424 -3.08 -0.64 -17.63
CA ALA A 424 -3.54 -1.18 -18.92
C ALA A 424 -4.84 -0.53 -19.44
N GLY A 425 -5.39 0.46 -18.74
CA GLY A 425 -6.71 1.06 -19.01
C GLY A 425 -7.73 0.75 -17.92
N GLU A 426 -9.02 0.98 -18.20
CA GLU A 426 -10.11 0.69 -17.25
C GLU A 426 -10.40 -0.81 -17.10
N THR A 427 -10.82 -1.20 -15.89
CA THR A 427 -11.46 -2.50 -15.64
C THR A 427 -12.87 -2.56 -16.25
N GLY A 428 -13.41 -3.77 -16.41
CA GLY A 428 -14.81 -3.98 -16.80
C GLY A 428 -15.80 -4.01 -15.63
N VAL A 429 -15.47 -3.37 -14.49
CA VAL A 429 -16.19 -3.50 -13.21
C VAL A 429 -16.39 -2.11 -12.59
N PRO A 430 -17.61 -1.76 -12.13
CA PRO A 430 -17.85 -0.49 -11.46
C PRO A 430 -17.02 -0.33 -10.19
N LEU A 431 -16.54 0.89 -9.94
CA LEU A 431 -15.65 1.23 -8.84
C LEU A 431 -16.25 0.85 -7.47
N LEU A 432 -17.55 1.09 -7.28
CA LEU A 432 -18.24 0.74 -6.03
C LEU A 432 -18.33 -0.77 -5.79
N ASP A 433 -18.57 -1.55 -6.85
CA ASP A 433 -18.62 -3.01 -6.76
C ASP A 433 -17.24 -3.57 -6.40
N GLU A 434 -16.17 -3.01 -6.96
CA GLU A 434 -14.81 -3.46 -6.64
C GLU A 434 -14.40 -3.13 -5.20
N ILE A 435 -14.74 -1.94 -4.68
CA ILE A 435 -14.57 -1.60 -3.26
C ILE A 435 -15.31 -2.60 -2.35
N HIS A 436 -16.57 -2.92 -2.66
CA HIS A 436 -17.35 -3.91 -1.89
C HIS A 436 -16.82 -5.35 -2.04
N MET A 437 -16.25 -5.72 -3.19
CA MET A 437 -15.57 -7.00 -3.36
C MET A 437 -14.31 -7.09 -2.49
N MET A 438 -13.58 -5.99 -2.32
CA MET A 438 -12.40 -5.92 -1.45
C MET A 438 -12.75 -5.96 0.04
N GLU A 439 -13.81 -5.28 0.48
CA GLU A 439 -14.36 -5.45 1.83
C GLU A 439 -14.70 -6.93 2.11
N GLN A 440 -15.43 -7.57 1.19
CA GLN A 440 -15.82 -8.98 1.31
C GLN A 440 -14.60 -9.93 1.29
N LEU A 441 -13.58 -9.65 0.46
CA LEU A 441 -12.36 -10.45 0.39
C LEU A 441 -11.60 -10.44 1.73
N PHE A 442 -11.41 -9.26 2.31
CA PHE A 442 -10.67 -9.09 3.57
C PHE A 442 -11.46 -9.56 4.80
N ALA A 443 -12.76 -9.28 4.88
CA ALA A 443 -13.60 -9.77 5.97
C ALA A 443 -13.74 -11.30 5.94
N GLY A 444 -13.86 -11.89 4.73
CA GLY A 444 -13.83 -13.33 4.55
C GLY A 444 -12.49 -13.96 4.94
N ALA A 445 -11.36 -13.29 4.65
CA ALA A 445 -10.02 -13.75 5.05
C ALA A 445 -9.86 -13.74 6.58
N SER A 446 -10.19 -12.63 7.24
CA SER A 446 -10.19 -12.51 8.70
C SER A 446 -10.99 -13.64 9.37
N ALA A 447 -12.22 -13.86 8.90
CA ALA A 447 -13.09 -14.87 9.48
C ALA A 447 -12.66 -16.31 9.14
N ILE A 448 -11.91 -16.56 8.06
CA ILE A 448 -11.31 -17.88 7.77
C ILE A 448 -10.18 -18.15 8.77
N VAL A 449 -9.26 -17.19 8.99
CA VAL A 449 -8.20 -17.31 10.01
C VAL A 449 -8.81 -17.54 11.40
N GLN A 450 -9.81 -16.75 11.80
CA GLN A 450 -10.45 -16.92 13.10
C GLN A 450 -11.06 -18.32 13.26
N ASP A 451 -11.76 -18.85 12.25
CA ASP A 451 -12.21 -20.25 12.27
C ASP A 451 -11.03 -21.21 12.42
N GLU A 452 -9.94 -21.00 11.67
CA GLU A 452 -8.77 -21.88 11.65
C GLU A 452 -7.97 -21.90 12.95
N LEU A 453 -7.95 -20.79 13.68
CA LEU A 453 -7.44 -20.67 15.05
C LEU A 453 -8.43 -21.09 16.15
N GLY A 454 -9.68 -21.44 15.79
CA GLY A 454 -10.72 -21.80 16.76
C GLY A 454 -11.32 -20.60 17.52
N ILE A 455 -11.11 -19.38 17.01
CA ILE A 455 -11.65 -18.11 17.52
C ILE A 455 -13.07 -17.90 16.97
N VAL A 456 -13.97 -17.36 17.79
CA VAL A 456 -15.31 -16.95 17.36
C VAL A 456 -15.25 -15.48 16.91
N PRO A 457 -15.70 -15.11 15.70
CA PRO A 457 -15.75 -13.70 15.28
C PRO A 457 -16.71 -12.89 16.14
N GLU A 458 -16.29 -11.70 16.56
CA GLU A 458 -17.19 -10.71 17.15
C GLU A 458 -17.95 -9.99 16.02
N LEU A 459 -19.28 -10.12 16.00
CA LEU A 459 -20.15 -9.65 14.91
C LEU A 459 -20.79 -8.30 15.24
N GLU A 460 -20.00 -7.21 15.20
CA GLU A 460 -20.45 -5.85 15.56
C GLU A 460 -21.67 -5.35 14.77
N ARG A 461 -21.77 -5.70 13.49
CA ARG A 461 -22.89 -5.36 12.59
C ARG A 461 -23.42 -6.64 11.91
N GLY A 462 -24.02 -7.52 12.70
CA GLY A 462 -24.33 -8.90 12.29
C GLY A 462 -25.29 -9.05 11.11
N ASP A 463 -24.76 -9.51 9.97
CA ASP A 463 -25.43 -10.50 9.12
C ASP A 463 -24.50 -11.70 8.90
N GLU A 464 -24.86 -12.86 9.47
CA GLU A 464 -24.14 -14.12 9.27
C GLU A 464 -24.12 -14.54 7.80
N ARG A 465 -25.11 -14.14 7.00
CA ARG A 465 -25.19 -14.46 5.57
C ARG A 465 -24.16 -13.67 4.78
N TRP A 466 -24.03 -12.36 5.03
CA TRP A 466 -22.96 -11.53 4.47
C TRP A 466 -21.58 -12.11 4.80
N LEU A 467 -21.30 -12.48 6.06
CA LEU A 467 -19.99 -13.05 6.40
C LEU A 467 -19.78 -14.45 5.79
N THR A 468 -20.85 -15.23 5.61
CA THR A 468 -20.79 -16.51 4.90
C THR A 468 -20.50 -16.31 3.40
N ALA A 469 -21.10 -15.29 2.77
CA ALA A 469 -20.84 -14.91 1.38
C ALA A 469 -19.41 -14.36 1.20
N ALA A 470 -18.93 -13.53 2.12
CA ALA A 470 -17.55 -13.06 2.18
C ALA A 470 -16.56 -14.23 2.26
N LYS A 471 -16.77 -15.18 3.19
CA LYS A 471 -15.98 -16.43 3.27
C LYS A 471 -16.01 -17.26 1.99
N ALA A 472 -17.15 -17.34 1.31
CA ALA A 472 -17.28 -18.05 0.04
C ALA A 472 -16.52 -17.35 -1.09
N ARG A 473 -16.64 -16.02 -1.22
CA ARG A 473 -15.87 -15.20 -2.18
C ARG A 473 -14.37 -15.34 -1.94
N THR A 474 -13.91 -15.20 -0.68
CA THR A 474 -12.49 -15.34 -0.35
C THR A 474 -11.97 -16.73 -0.70
N ARG A 475 -12.71 -17.81 -0.41
CA ARG A 475 -12.29 -19.18 -0.83
C ARG A 475 -12.25 -19.35 -2.34
N SER A 476 -13.23 -18.79 -3.07
CA SER A 476 -13.22 -18.80 -4.53
C SER A 476 -12.01 -18.06 -5.09
N TRP A 477 -11.67 -16.89 -4.53
CA TRP A 477 -10.48 -16.13 -4.91
C TRP A 477 -9.21 -16.90 -4.58
N ILE A 478 -9.06 -17.43 -3.36
CA ILE A 478 -7.90 -18.24 -2.96
C ILE A 478 -7.67 -19.41 -3.94
N ALA A 479 -8.73 -20.04 -4.46
CA ALA A 479 -8.62 -21.14 -5.42
C ALA A 479 -8.25 -20.73 -6.86
N SER A 480 -8.40 -19.45 -7.25
CA SER A 480 -8.13 -18.96 -8.62
C SER A 480 -7.22 -17.72 -8.65
N HIS A 481 -6.53 -17.42 -7.55
CA HIS A 481 -5.87 -16.13 -7.38
C HIS A 481 -4.68 -15.90 -8.29
N ARG A 482 -4.19 -16.94 -8.99
CA ARG A 482 -3.00 -16.87 -9.84
C ARG A 482 -3.33 -16.18 -11.18
N ASP A 483 -4.58 -16.34 -11.60
CA ASP A 483 -5.16 -15.76 -12.81
C ASP A 483 -5.65 -14.31 -12.61
N ASP A 484 -5.48 -13.74 -11.41
CA ASP A 484 -5.87 -12.38 -11.08
C ASP A 484 -4.84 -11.38 -11.67
N PRO A 485 -5.21 -10.51 -12.64
CA PRO A 485 -4.23 -9.70 -13.37
C PRO A 485 -3.52 -8.67 -12.48
N ASP A 486 -4.21 -8.16 -11.44
CA ASP A 486 -3.66 -7.22 -10.46
C ASP A 486 -2.39 -7.76 -9.79
N LEU A 487 -2.19 -9.08 -9.82
CA LEU A 487 -1.10 -9.79 -9.18
C LEU A 487 0.15 -9.93 -10.07
N SER A 488 0.01 -9.75 -11.38
CA SER A 488 1.12 -9.90 -12.33
C SER A 488 1.91 -8.61 -12.55
N GLU A 489 1.57 -7.51 -11.87
CA GLU A 489 2.33 -6.26 -11.98
C GLU A 489 3.76 -6.41 -11.45
N ASP A 490 4.73 -5.90 -12.22
CA ASP A 490 6.12 -5.74 -11.75
C ASP A 490 6.17 -4.71 -10.59
N VAL A 491 6.69 -5.17 -9.47
CA VAL A 491 6.61 -4.52 -8.17
C VAL A 491 7.76 -3.58 -7.86
N ARG A 492 8.75 -3.50 -8.75
CA ARG A 492 10.06 -2.92 -8.44
C ARG A 492 10.00 -1.42 -8.65
N MET A 493 10.36 -0.67 -7.62
CA MET A 493 10.02 0.74 -7.46
C MET A 493 10.76 1.37 -6.26
N MET A 494 10.69 2.70 -6.11
CA MET A 494 11.45 3.45 -5.12
C MET A 494 10.79 4.79 -4.75
N VAL A 495 10.41 4.95 -3.49
CA VAL A 495 9.89 6.21 -2.94
C VAL A 495 10.90 7.01 -2.11
N PRO A 496 10.89 8.35 -2.20
CA PRO A 496 11.55 9.20 -1.21
C PRO A 496 10.87 9.07 0.16
N LEU A 497 11.67 8.86 1.20
CA LEU A 497 11.27 9.02 2.60
C LEU A 497 11.28 10.51 2.97
N PHE A 498 12.39 11.19 2.66
CA PHE A 498 12.61 12.64 2.77
C PHE A 498 13.81 13.06 1.91
N LYS A 499 13.95 14.37 1.63
CA LYS A 499 15.19 14.94 1.08
C LYS A 499 15.99 15.66 2.16
N ASP A 500 17.28 15.35 2.24
CA ASP A 500 18.28 16.05 3.01
C ASP A 500 18.78 17.25 2.21
N VAL A 501 18.40 18.47 2.65
CA VAL A 501 18.67 19.72 1.92
C VAL A 501 20.13 20.18 2.11
N GLU A 502 20.81 19.77 3.18
CA GLU A 502 22.23 20.12 3.38
C GLU A 502 23.17 19.24 2.54
N ARG A 503 22.78 17.97 2.35
CA ARG A 503 23.58 16.97 1.60
C ARG A 503 23.20 16.87 0.12
N ASP A 504 22.06 17.46 -0.26
CA ASP A 504 21.40 17.32 -1.57
C ASP A 504 21.08 15.86 -1.94
N GLU A 505 20.72 15.06 -0.92
CA GLU A 505 20.47 13.62 -1.03
C GLU A 505 19.03 13.26 -0.65
N PHE A 506 18.44 12.31 -1.37
CA PHE A 506 17.20 11.66 -0.97
C PHE A 506 17.51 10.44 -0.11
N HIS A 507 16.88 10.34 1.07
CA HIS A 507 16.74 9.06 1.75
C HIS A 507 15.56 8.35 1.11
N VAL A 508 15.80 7.20 0.48
CA VAL A 508 14.79 6.41 -0.24
C VAL A 508 14.51 5.08 0.45
N LEU A 509 13.31 4.54 0.19
CA LEU A 509 12.91 3.17 0.48
C LEU A 509 12.51 2.54 -0.86
N ALA A 510 13.12 1.42 -1.20
CA ALA A 510 12.91 0.74 -2.48
C ALA A 510 12.46 -0.70 -2.27
N VAL A 511 11.47 -1.14 -3.07
CA VAL A 511 11.06 -2.54 -3.18
C VAL A 511 11.80 -3.15 -4.37
N VAL A 512 12.63 -4.15 -4.12
CA VAL A 512 13.50 -4.77 -5.15
C VAL A 512 12.92 -6.05 -5.76
N GLY A 513 11.79 -6.54 -5.23
CA GLY A 513 11.10 -7.75 -5.69
C GLY A 513 10.60 -8.59 -4.52
N TYR A 514 10.36 -9.87 -4.78
CA TYR A 514 10.09 -10.89 -3.76
C TYR A 514 11.25 -11.84 -3.59
N GLU A 515 11.38 -12.33 -2.37
CA GLU A 515 11.87 -13.68 -2.12
C GLU A 515 10.72 -14.57 -1.65
N GLN A 516 10.92 -15.87 -1.82
CA GLN A 516 10.14 -16.90 -1.14
C GLN A 516 10.85 -17.26 0.17
N ARG A 517 10.08 -17.46 1.24
CA ARG A 517 10.55 -18.02 2.53
C ARG A 517 9.62 -19.13 2.96
N ASN A 518 10.04 -20.00 3.87
CA ASN A 518 9.17 -21.01 4.45
C ASN A 518 8.78 -20.64 5.89
N LEU A 519 7.47 -20.61 6.17
CA LEU A 519 6.89 -20.57 7.51
C LEU A 519 6.70 -22.00 8.01
N LYS A 520 7.37 -22.34 9.11
CA LYS A 520 7.13 -23.58 9.83
C LYS A 520 6.07 -23.35 10.90
N VAL A 521 5.03 -24.18 10.90
CA VAL A 521 3.92 -24.13 11.87
C VAL A 521 3.81 -25.46 12.59
N SER A 522 3.76 -25.41 13.92
CA SER A 522 3.68 -26.58 14.80
C SER A 522 2.60 -26.41 15.88
N PHE A 523 2.20 -27.49 16.55
CA PHE A 523 1.28 -27.41 17.71
C PHE A 523 2.06 -27.28 19.01
N VAL A 524 1.81 -26.21 19.77
CA VAL A 524 2.16 -26.12 21.20
C VAL A 524 1.12 -26.91 21.98
N ASP A 525 -0.12 -26.41 21.98
CA ASP A 525 -1.30 -27.13 22.45
C ASP A 525 -2.02 -27.77 21.27
N ARG A 526 -2.30 -29.07 21.39
CA ARG A 526 -2.92 -29.88 20.35
C ARG A 526 -4.46 -29.79 20.42
N PRO A 527 -5.17 -29.71 19.28
CA PRO A 527 -6.64 -29.76 19.27
C PRO A 527 -7.16 -31.11 19.79
N GLU A 528 -8.34 -31.12 20.40
CA GLU A 528 -8.95 -32.37 20.90
C GLU A 528 -9.57 -33.16 19.74
N VAL A 529 -9.13 -34.40 19.55
CA VAL A 529 -9.54 -35.24 18.41
C VAL A 529 -10.48 -36.35 18.89
N THR A 530 -11.66 -36.42 18.26
CA THR A 530 -12.66 -37.48 18.48
C THR A 530 -12.88 -38.24 17.19
N VAL A 531 -12.41 -39.48 17.12
CA VAL A 531 -12.70 -40.38 15.99
C VAL A 531 -13.83 -41.34 16.39
N ARG A 532 -14.76 -41.57 15.46
CA ARG A 532 -15.89 -42.49 15.61
C ARG A 532 -15.95 -43.46 14.45
N ASP A 533 -16.38 -44.70 14.71
CA ASP A 533 -16.66 -45.66 13.65
C ASP A 533 -18.01 -45.41 12.94
N SER A 534 -18.32 -46.23 11.94
CA SER A 534 -19.60 -46.19 11.21
C SER A 534 -20.83 -46.56 12.07
N GLN A 535 -20.63 -46.95 13.33
CA GLN A 535 -21.68 -47.16 14.33
C GLN A 535 -21.73 -46.01 15.37
N GLY A 536 -20.94 -44.95 15.16
CA GLY A 536 -20.86 -43.77 16.03
C GLY A 536 -20.05 -43.96 17.32
N ARG A 537 -19.42 -45.12 17.51
CA ARG A 537 -18.65 -45.47 18.73
C ARG A 537 -17.27 -44.82 18.67
N ARG A 538 -16.78 -44.27 19.80
CA ARG A 538 -15.44 -43.66 19.86
C ARG A 538 -14.37 -44.72 19.59
N VAL A 539 -13.38 -44.37 18.78
CA VAL A 539 -12.18 -45.16 18.51
C VAL A 539 -10.97 -44.31 18.90
N GLU A 540 -9.94 -44.94 19.44
CA GLU A 540 -8.64 -44.32 19.74
C GLU A 540 -7.64 -44.75 18.64
N PRO A 541 -7.41 -43.92 17.62
CA PRO A 541 -6.34 -44.16 16.65
C PRO A 541 -4.98 -43.82 17.23
N ASP A 542 -3.93 -44.42 16.68
CA ASP A 542 -2.57 -43.88 16.80
C ASP A 542 -2.51 -42.57 16.00
N ILE A 543 -2.41 -41.43 16.71
CA ILE A 543 -2.33 -40.10 16.10
C ILE A 543 -0.88 -39.66 16.08
N GLN A 544 -0.30 -39.61 14.88
CA GLN A 544 0.98 -38.95 14.67
C GLN A 544 0.74 -37.46 14.48
N TRP A 545 1.62 -36.64 15.05
CA TRP A 545 1.56 -35.18 14.94
C TRP A 545 2.77 -34.72 14.15
N SER A 546 2.55 -33.89 13.13
CA SER A 546 3.64 -33.30 12.35
C SER A 546 3.51 -31.79 12.30
N ASP A 547 4.62 -31.15 12.02
CA ASP A 547 4.64 -29.75 11.62
C ASP A 547 4.04 -29.61 10.21
N ALA A 548 3.71 -28.39 9.82
CA ALA A 548 3.36 -28.00 8.46
C ALA A 548 4.29 -26.87 8.02
N THR A 549 4.91 -26.99 6.86
CA THR A 549 5.66 -25.90 6.23
C THR A 549 4.76 -25.24 5.18
N TYR A 550 4.55 -23.94 5.30
CA TYR A 550 3.86 -23.12 4.31
C TYR A 550 4.86 -22.18 3.64
N PRO A 551 4.96 -22.18 2.31
CA PRO A 551 5.71 -21.14 1.66
C PRO A 551 5.01 -19.79 1.78
N LEU A 552 5.81 -18.82 2.17
CA LEU A 552 5.52 -17.40 2.24
C LEU A 552 6.17 -16.70 1.07
N ALA A 553 5.55 -15.59 0.70
CA ALA A 553 6.23 -14.55 -0.04
C ALA A 553 6.59 -13.41 0.89
N ARG A 554 7.75 -12.80 0.63
CA ARG A 554 8.19 -11.59 1.32
C ARG A 554 8.72 -10.56 0.33
N PRO A 555 8.10 -9.36 0.27
CA PRO A 555 8.70 -8.26 -0.44
C PRO A 555 10.02 -7.86 0.20
N VAL A 556 11.08 -7.88 -0.58
CA VAL A 556 12.41 -7.47 -0.16
C VAL A 556 12.51 -5.96 -0.35
N THR A 557 12.92 -5.26 0.71
CA THR A 557 13.10 -3.80 0.72
C THR A 557 14.47 -3.40 1.23
N LEU A 558 14.97 -2.28 0.73
CA LEU A 558 16.17 -1.61 1.21
C LEU A 558 15.91 -0.11 1.40
N THR A 559 16.56 0.47 2.41
CA THR A 559 16.69 1.93 2.59
C THR A 559 18.12 2.36 2.30
N CYS A 560 18.31 3.45 1.53
CA CYS A 560 19.63 3.99 1.15
C CYS A 560 19.59 5.49 0.87
N ARG A 561 20.76 6.11 0.63
CA ARG A 561 20.85 7.51 0.17
C ARG A 561 21.29 7.59 -1.29
N THR A 562 20.60 8.38 -2.08
CA THR A 562 20.89 8.64 -3.51
C THR A 562 20.74 10.13 -3.81
N LYS A 563 21.50 10.65 -4.79
CA LYS A 563 21.33 12.02 -5.30
C LYS A 563 20.20 12.12 -6.34
N GLN A 564 19.83 11.01 -6.97
CA GLN A 564 18.81 10.94 -8.01
C GLN A 564 17.65 10.04 -7.58
N LEU A 565 16.42 10.56 -7.71
CA LEU A 565 15.23 9.71 -7.79
C LEU A 565 15.12 9.15 -9.21
N LEU A 566 15.14 7.82 -9.30
CA LEU A 566 14.81 7.08 -10.51
C LEU A 566 13.29 6.94 -10.59
N ASP A 567 12.72 7.03 -11.79
CA ASP A 567 11.33 6.60 -12.01
C ASP A 567 11.20 5.07 -11.95
N ARG A 568 9.96 4.57 -11.99
CA ARG A 568 9.67 3.13 -11.83
C ARG A 568 10.33 2.26 -12.91
N ASP A 569 10.47 2.75 -14.14
CA ASP A 569 11.06 1.98 -15.23
C ASP A 569 12.59 2.06 -15.23
N GLN A 570 13.17 3.22 -14.94
CA GLN A 570 14.60 3.37 -14.63
C GLN A 570 15.03 2.45 -13.45
N PHE A 571 14.18 2.33 -12.43
CA PHE A 571 14.45 1.47 -11.27
C PHE A 571 14.28 -0.03 -11.60
N ARG A 572 13.32 -0.39 -12.47
CA ARG A 572 13.21 -1.76 -13.00
C ARG A 572 14.43 -2.14 -13.83
N GLU A 573 14.90 -1.28 -14.74
CA GLU A 573 16.13 -1.50 -15.52
C GLU A 573 17.37 -1.66 -14.62
N LEU A 574 17.42 -0.93 -13.51
CA LEU A 574 18.44 -1.13 -12.47
C LEU A 574 18.34 -2.53 -11.85
N CYS A 575 17.17 -2.94 -11.37
CA CYS A 575 16.96 -4.27 -10.77
C CYS A 575 17.04 -5.42 -11.80
N ASP A 576 16.93 -5.13 -13.09
CA ASP A 576 17.13 -6.12 -14.15
C ASP A 576 18.59 -6.35 -14.51
N ARG A 577 19.44 -5.35 -14.25
CA ARG A 577 20.90 -5.49 -14.33
C ARG A 577 21.48 -6.07 -13.04
N GLU A 578 21.15 -5.47 -11.90
CA GLU A 578 21.66 -5.84 -10.58
C GLU A 578 20.69 -6.84 -9.91
N LYS A 579 21.04 -8.13 -9.87
CA LYS A 579 20.11 -9.20 -9.44
C LYS A 579 20.03 -9.46 -7.92
N THR A 580 20.81 -8.75 -7.12
CA THR A 580 20.89 -8.94 -5.65
C THR A 580 20.66 -7.61 -4.92
N MET A 581 20.12 -7.67 -3.70
CA MET A 581 19.83 -6.50 -2.87
C MET A 581 21.10 -5.70 -2.57
N ALA A 582 22.22 -6.36 -2.28
CA ALA A 582 23.51 -5.67 -2.09
C ALA A 582 24.00 -4.96 -3.37
N ALA A 583 23.82 -5.55 -4.55
CA ALA A 583 24.22 -4.93 -5.81
C ALA A 583 23.32 -3.72 -6.17
N ILE A 584 21.99 -3.84 -6.00
CA ILE A 584 21.05 -2.74 -6.21
C ILE A 584 21.36 -1.58 -5.24
N ARG A 585 21.59 -1.87 -3.95
CA ARG A 585 22.05 -0.87 -2.97
C ARG A 585 23.32 -0.18 -3.43
N ALA A 586 24.37 -0.94 -3.74
CA ALA A 586 25.66 -0.40 -4.12
C ALA A 586 25.58 0.46 -5.38
N ALA A 587 24.72 0.08 -6.34
CA ALA A 587 24.47 0.86 -7.54
C ALA A 587 23.81 2.22 -7.22
N LEU A 588 22.74 2.24 -6.41
CA LEU A 588 22.08 3.48 -5.97
C LEU A 588 23.03 4.41 -5.20
N GLU A 589 23.83 3.84 -4.29
CA GLU A 589 24.80 4.58 -3.49
C GLU A 589 26.02 5.04 -4.33
N SER A 590 26.37 4.31 -5.40
CA SER A 590 27.47 4.69 -6.32
C SER A 590 27.17 5.87 -7.25
N GLN A 591 25.89 6.20 -7.49
CA GLN A 591 25.48 7.38 -8.28
C GLN A 591 25.78 8.72 -7.55
N GLN A 592 26.50 8.67 -6.43
CA GLN A 592 27.00 9.82 -5.70
C GLN A 592 28.30 10.43 -6.30
N ALA A 593 28.99 9.72 -7.22
CA ALA A 593 30.33 10.07 -7.75
C ALA A 593 30.33 10.52 -9.23
#